data_AF-A0A8C0HAX6-F1
#
_entry.id   AF-A0A8C0HAX6-F1
#
_cell.length_a   1.000
_cell.length_b   1.000
_cell.length_c   1.000
_cell.angle_alpha   90.00
_cell.angle_beta   90.00
_cell.angle_gamma   90.00
#
_symmetry.space_group_name_H-M   'P 1'
#
loop_
_entity.id
_entity.type
_entity.pdbx_description
1 polymer ?
#
loop_
_entity_poly.entity_id
_entity_poly.type
_entity_poly.pdbx_seq_one_letter_code
_entity_poly.pdbx_strand_id
1 'polypeptide(L)'
;MKVAVAGCCHGELDKLYETLELLQRRNNVRIDLLLCCGDFQAVRNEADLRCMAVSAKYRHMQTFYRYYSGEKKAPVLTIFIGGNHEASNHLQELPYGGWVAPNIYYLGYAGVVKYRGVRIGGISGIFKSHDYKKGHFECPPYNQQTVRSAYHVRNIEVFKLKQLKHPMDIFMSHDWPRSIYHYGNKKQLLKMKSFFRQEVENNTLGSPAASELLQHFQPTYWFSAHLHVKFAALMQHQANIEGQLPKATKFLALDKCLPHRDFLQVIDIDHDPNASDSLEYDIEWLAVLKATNNLINVTSNTWNMPENNGLHAKWDYSATEGALKEILEELSHNLKIPCNFSVTAACYDPYKPQKNMEPVHVINPQTTEFCAQFGLTDINDRIQQVKEEGSVRGEYEEEEEMDSTESAEEPSEYYTDNSGLSSSINPDEIMLDEEGGDEDQSTCSVDPSPDHPPDFSASFSDTRIMPDSMMVSSDDAIDSTNEDLEKSGVSEQTEEKNLNERALKRIGKNENGNSAMKKIKRRNQAIYATEDEDKV
;
A
#
# COMPACT_ATOMS: atom_id res chain seq x y z
N MET A 1 8.74 -20.32 7.12
CA MET A 1 9.33 -19.83 5.85
C MET A 1 9.94 -18.45 6.02
N LYS A 2 10.89 -18.09 5.16
CA LYS A 2 11.44 -16.73 5.05
C LYS A 2 10.62 -15.91 4.06
N VAL A 3 9.89 -14.92 4.54
CA VAL A 3 9.11 -14.00 3.69
C VAL A 3 9.82 -12.66 3.62
N ALA A 4 10.01 -12.15 2.40
CA ALA A 4 10.38 -10.76 2.18
C ALA A 4 9.12 -9.91 2.02
N VAL A 5 9.09 -8.75 2.66
CA VAL A 5 8.04 -7.74 2.52
C VAL A 5 8.69 -6.48 1.94
N ALA A 6 8.07 -5.91 0.92
CA ALA A 6 8.51 -4.69 0.24
C ALA A 6 7.42 -3.59 0.29
N GLY A 7 7.87 -2.34 0.38
CA GLY A 7 7.04 -1.15 0.23
C GLY A 7 6.75 -0.83 -1.24
N CYS A 8 6.63 0.47 -1.56
CA CYS A 8 6.36 0.93 -2.93
C CYS A 8 7.52 0.55 -3.87
N CYS A 9 7.24 -0.13 -4.98
CA CYS A 9 8.27 -0.61 -5.89
C CYS A 9 8.57 0.36 -7.05
N HIS A 10 7.58 1.13 -7.52
CA HIS A 10 7.68 2.07 -8.65
C HIS A 10 8.42 1.47 -9.88
N GLY A 11 8.12 0.20 -10.19
CA GLY A 11 8.65 -0.54 -11.33
C GLY A 11 10.10 -1.03 -11.21
N GLU A 12 10.77 -0.78 -10.08
CA GLU A 12 12.18 -1.11 -9.80
C GLU A 12 12.43 -2.60 -9.47
N LEU A 13 11.69 -3.50 -10.13
CA LEU A 13 11.73 -4.95 -9.90
C LEU A 13 13.15 -5.52 -10.00
N ASP A 14 13.96 -5.05 -10.95
CA ASP A 14 15.35 -5.48 -11.08
C ASP A 14 16.17 -5.18 -9.81
N LYS A 15 16.10 -3.95 -9.28
CA LYS A 15 16.80 -3.56 -8.04
C LYS A 15 16.28 -4.35 -6.83
N LEU A 16 14.97 -4.62 -6.80
CA LEU A 16 14.32 -5.41 -5.75
C LEU A 16 14.83 -6.86 -5.74
N TYR A 17 14.82 -7.53 -6.89
CA TYR A 17 15.31 -8.92 -6.99
C TYR A 17 16.84 -9.03 -6.83
N GLU A 18 17.63 -8.07 -7.33
CA GLU A 18 19.08 -8.02 -7.09
C GLU A 18 19.40 -7.84 -5.60
N THR A 19 18.63 -7.01 -4.88
CA THR A 19 18.73 -6.85 -3.42
C THR A 19 18.38 -8.14 -2.68
N LEU A 20 17.31 -8.83 -3.10
CA LEU A 20 16.92 -10.13 -2.55
C LEU A 20 17.99 -11.20 -2.79
N GLU A 21 18.61 -11.24 -3.97
CA GLU A 21 19.69 -12.18 -4.27
C GLU A 21 20.94 -11.89 -3.45
N LEU A 22 21.32 -10.60 -3.30
CA LEU A 22 22.43 -10.18 -2.45
C LEU A 22 22.21 -10.57 -0.98
N LEU A 23 21.00 -10.38 -0.45
CA LEU A 23 20.63 -10.79 0.91
C LEU A 23 20.71 -12.32 1.10
N GLN A 24 20.19 -13.10 0.14
CA GLN A 24 20.27 -14.56 0.17
C GLN A 24 21.71 -15.05 0.16
N ARG A 25 22.53 -14.56 -0.78
CA ARG A 25 23.96 -14.88 -0.90
C ARG A 25 24.74 -14.50 0.36
N ARG A 26 24.52 -13.29 0.92
CA ARG A 26 25.28 -12.76 2.06
C ARG A 26 24.95 -13.47 3.37
N ASN A 27 23.69 -13.80 3.60
CA ASN A 27 23.21 -14.36 4.86
C ASN A 27 23.07 -15.89 4.83
N ASN A 28 23.34 -16.54 3.68
CA ASN A 28 23.12 -17.96 3.41
C ASN A 28 21.68 -18.41 3.76
N VAL A 29 20.70 -17.63 3.31
CA VAL A 29 19.26 -17.92 3.46
C VAL A 29 18.62 -18.09 2.10
N ARG A 30 17.58 -18.93 2.00
CA ARG A 30 16.61 -18.92 0.89
C ARG A 30 15.43 -18.04 1.30
N ILE A 31 14.93 -17.21 0.40
CA ILE A 31 13.66 -16.50 0.56
C ILE A 31 12.58 -17.30 -0.18
N ASP A 32 11.49 -17.58 0.51
CA ASP A 32 10.43 -18.48 0.04
C ASP A 32 9.30 -17.72 -0.68
N LEU A 33 9.11 -16.44 -0.35
CA LEU A 33 8.02 -15.59 -0.83
C LEU A 33 8.43 -14.11 -0.77
N LEU A 34 7.95 -13.31 -1.71
CA LEU A 34 7.99 -11.85 -1.71
C LEU A 34 6.57 -11.29 -1.69
N LEU A 35 6.30 -10.34 -0.79
CA LEU A 35 5.05 -9.60 -0.68
C LEU A 35 5.30 -8.12 -0.98
N CYS A 36 4.67 -7.57 -2.02
CA CYS A 36 4.78 -6.16 -2.40
C CYS A 36 3.48 -5.40 -2.08
N CYS A 37 3.57 -4.38 -1.23
CA CYS A 37 2.39 -3.70 -0.66
C CYS A 37 1.89 -2.52 -1.52
N GLY A 38 1.79 -2.70 -2.84
CA GLY A 38 1.34 -1.66 -3.78
C GLY A 38 2.46 -0.79 -4.37
N ASP A 39 2.06 0.08 -5.29
CA ASP A 39 2.92 0.77 -6.26
C ASP A 39 3.90 -0.20 -6.93
N PHE A 40 3.37 -1.31 -7.44
CA PHE A 40 4.15 -2.34 -8.11
C PHE A 40 4.55 -1.90 -9.52
N GLN A 41 3.66 -1.15 -10.19
CA GLN A 41 3.82 -0.58 -11.52
C GLN A 41 4.01 -1.66 -12.60
N ALA A 42 2.98 -2.49 -12.76
CA ALA A 42 2.90 -3.61 -13.72
C ALA A 42 2.79 -3.16 -15.21
N VAL A 43 3.60 -2.20 -15.66
CA VAL A 43 3.53 -1.57 -16.99
C VAL A 43 4.16 -2.47 -18.07
N ARG A 44 3.35 -2.88 -19.06
CA ARG A 44 3.77 -3.74 -20.18
C ARG A 44 4.30 -2.96 -21.39
N ASN A 45 3.76 -1.76 -21.62
CA ASN A 45 4.01 -0.92 -22.80
C ASN A 45 3.63 0.57 -22.58
N GLU A 46 3.79 1.39 -23.63
CA GLU A 46 3.53 2.84 -23.61
C GLU A 46 2.04 3.20 -23.42
N ALA A 47 1.10 2.31 -23.76
CA ALA A 47 -0.32 2.51 -23.50
C ALA A 47 -0.65 2.36 -22.01
N ASP A 48 -0.07 1.37 -21.33
CA ASP A 48 -0.20 1.21 -19.88
C ASP A 48 0.37 2.42 -19.12
N LEU A 49 1.46 3.05 -19.59
CA LEU A 49 1.98 4.31 -19.03
C LEU A 49 0.96 5.45 -19.13
N ARG A 50 0.11 5.46 -20.17
CA ARG A 50 -0.93 6.47 -20.34
C ARG A 50 -2.05 6.31 -19.31
N CYS A 51 -2.28 5.07 -18.85
CA CYS A 51 -3.23 4.68 -17.80
C CYS A 51 -2.72 4.85 -16.36
N MET A 52 -1.52 5.40 -16.14
CA MET A 52 -1.05 5.76 -14.78
C MET A 52 -1.56 7.15 -14.38
N ALA A 53 -2.04 7.32 -13.15
CA ALA A 53 -2.37 8.62 -12.55
C ALA A 53 -1.13 9.39 -12.04
N VAL A 54 -0.04 9.34 -12.78
CA VAL A 54 1.23 10.04 -12.49
C VAL A 54 1.40 11.20 -13.48
N SER A 55 1.99 12.32 -13.06
CA SER A 55 2.28 13.43 -13.98
C SER A 55 3.22 12.99 -15.12
N ALA A 56 3.00 13.49 -16.35
CA ALA A 56 3.63 12.93 -17.55
C ALA A 56 5.18 12.88 -17.53
N LYS A 57 5.81 13.81 -16.79
CA LYS A 57 7.28 13.86 -16.59
C LYS A 57 7.86 12.69 -15.80
N TYR A 58 7.07 12.02 -14.95
CA TYR A 58 7.51 10.92 -14.08
C TYR A 58 7.03 9.54 -14.55
N ARG A 59 6.39 9.46 -15.73
CA ARG A 59 5.98 8.19 -16.35
C ARG A 59 7.19 7.52 -16.98
N HIS A 60 7.64 6.42 -16.39
CA HIS A 60 8.83 5.68 -16.84
C HIS A 60 8.50 4.19 -16.98
N MET A 61 8.98 3.57 -18.06
CA MET A 61 8.71 2.15 -18.37
C MET A 61 9.30 1.18 -17.33
N GLN A 62 10.37 1.62 -16.64
CA GLN A 62 11.08 0.86 -15.61
C GLN A 62 11.44 -0.56 -16.09
N THR A 63 11.11 -1.61 -15.34
CA THR A 63 11.61 -2.97 -15.63
C THR A 63 10.55 -4.07 -15.75
N PHE A 64 9.27 -3.81 -15.47
CA PHE A 64 8.23 -4.85 -15.47
C PHE A 64 8.03 -5.53 -16.85
N TYR A 65 8.07 -4.76 -17.95
CA TYR A 65 7.90 -5.30 -19.31
C TYR A 65 8.84 -6.47 -19.65
N ARG A 66 10.02 -6.55 -19.01
CA ARG A 66 11.00 -7.63 -19.15
C ARG A 66 10.50 -8.96 -18.57
N TYR A 67 9.74 -8.90 -17.47
CA TYR A 67 9.11 -10.04 -16.84
C TYR A 67 7.85 -10.46 -17.59
N TYR A 68 7.10 -9.49 -18.11
CA TYR A 68 5.91 -9.72 -18.94
C TYR A 68 6.24 -10.41 -20.27
N SER A 69 7.30 -9.95 -20.96
CA SER A 69 7.78 -10.52 -22.24
C SER A 69 8.50 -11.86 -22.11
N GLY A 70 8.84 -12.29 -20.88
CA GLY A 70 9.63 -13.49 -20.64
C GLY A 70 11.16 -13.33 -20.85
N GLU A 71 11.65 -12.11 -21.12
CA GLU A 71 13.09 -11.80 -21.11
C GLU A 71 13.72 -12.08 -19.73
N LYS A 72 12.94 -11.85 -18.67
CA LYS A 72 13.26 -12.20 -17.29
C LYS A 72 12.14 -13.02 -16.65
N LYS A 73 12.46 -13.71 -15.55
CA LYS A 73 11.52 -14.42 -14.68
C LYS A 73 11.81 -14.04 -13.23
N ALA A 74 10.77 -13.87 -12.42
CA ALA A 74 10.95 -13.56 -11.00
C ALA A 74 11.63 -14.74 -10.26
N PRO A 75 12.77 -14.53 -9.57
CA PRO A 75 13.53 -15.60 -8.91
C PRO A 75 12.89 -16.12 -7.62
N VAL A 76 11.93 -15.37 -7.07
CA VAL A 76 11.13 -15.71 -5.88
C VAL A 76 9.66 -15.55 -6.25
N LEU A 77 8.76 -16.39 -5.73
CA LEU A 77 7.32 -16.19 -5.90
C LEU A 77 6.93 -14.82 -5.33
N THR A 78 6.33 -13.97 -6.16
CA THR A 78 5.96 -12.61 -5.78
C THR A 78 4.45 -12.46 -5.80
N ILE A 79 3.88 -12.03 -4.68
CA ILE A 79 2.46 -11.67 -4.55
C ILE A 79 2.38 -10.17 -4.29
N PHE A 80 1.46 -9.47 -4.97
CA PHE A 80 1.27 -8.04 -4.76
C PHE A 80 -0.21 -7.62 -4.76
N ILE A 81 -0.47 -6.52 -4.05
CA ILE A 81 -1.66 -5.68 -4.20
C ILE A 81 -1.29 -4.45 -5.04
N GLY A 82 -2.28 -3.73 -5.58
CA GLY A 82 -2.05 -2.46 -6.28
C GLY A 82 -1.94 -1.28 -5.32
N GLY A 83 -1.16 -0.27 -5.67
CA GLY A 83 -1.17 1.06 -5.04
C GLY A 83 -1.93 2.11 -5.86
N ASN A 84 -1.43 3.34 -5.87
CA ASN A 84 -1.98 4.44 -6.69
C ASN A 84 -1.10 4.80 -7.90
N HIS A 85 0.15 4.34 -7.96
CA HIS A 85 1.04 4.48 -9.12
C HIS A 85 1.11 3.17 -9.93
N GLU A 86 -0.05 2.75 -10.45
CA GLU A 86 -0.22 1.49 -11.19
C GLU A 86 -0.60 1.70 -12.66
N ALA A 87 -0.38 0.66 -13.47
CA ALA A 87 -1.03 0.53 -14.77
C ALA A 87 -2.51 0.12 -14.55
N SER A 88 -3.38 1.09 -14.30
CA SER A 88 -4.77 0.84 -13.85
C SER A 88 -5.53 -0.11 -14.77
N ASN A 89 -5.30 -0.06 -16.08
CA ASN A 89 -5.90 -0.97 -17.06
C ASN A 89 -5.42 -2.44 -16.91
N HIS A 90 -4.12 -2.66 -16.70
CA HIS A 90 -3.56 -4.00 -16.57
C HIS A 90 -3.94 -4.67 -15.23
N LEU A 91 -4.18 -3.88 -14.17
CA LEU A 91 -4.73 -4.43 -12.92
C LEU A 91 -6.25 -4.64 -13.02
N GLN A 92 -6.97 -3.74 -13.71
CA GLN A 92 -8.40 -3.88 -14.01
C GLN A 92 -8.71 -5.16 -14.81
N GLU A 93 -7.83 -5.59 -15.71
CA GLU A 93 -7.91 -6.88 -16.41
C GLU A 93 -8.10 -8.09 -15.47
N LEU A 94 -7.63 -8.02 -14.21
CA LEU A 94 -7.53 -9.14 -13.26
C LEU A 94 -8.20 -8.81 -11.90
N PRO A 95 -9.50 -8.51 -11.84
CA PRO A 95 -10.16 -7.99 -10.63
C PRO A 95 -10.24 -9.01 -9.49
N TYR A 96 -10.25 -10.31 -9.81
CA TYR A 96 -10.20 -11.43 -8.85
C TYR A 96 -8.77 -11.94 -8.57
N GLY A 97 -7.76 -11.28 -9.15
CA GLY A 97 -6.37 -11.71 -9.13
C GLY A 97 -5.99 -12.61 -10.31
N GLY A 98 -4.70 -12.84 -10.47
CA GLY A 98 -4.14 -13.63 -11.59
C GLY A 98 -2.64 -13.42 -11.77
N TRP A 99 -2.03 -14.14 -12.71
CA TRP A 99 -0.63 -13.95 -13.03
C TRP A 99 -0.46 -12.76 -13.98
N VAL A 100 0.35 -11.79 -13.59
CA VAL A 100 0.76 -10.68 -14.47
C VAL A 100 2.08 -10.97 -15.20
N ALA A 101 2.85 -11.94 -14.71
CA ALA A 101 4.05 -12.48 -15.33
C ALA A 101 4.36 -13.86 -14.70
N PRO A 102 5.22 -14.70 -15.31
CA PRO A 102 5.59 -15.98 -14.72
C PRO A 102 6.23 -15.80 -13.33
N ASN A 103 5.60 -16.39 -12.31
CA ASN A 103 5.98 -16.30 -10.89
C ASN A 103 5.68 -14.94 -10.20
N ILE A 104 4.84 -14.08 -10.82
CA ILE A 104 4.33 -12.83 -10.23
C ILE A 104 2.79 -12.83 -10.26
N TYR A 105 2.16 -12.84 -9.09
CA TYR A 105 0.71 -12.94 -8.90
C TYR A 105 0.12 -11.66 -8.30
N TYR A 106 -0.91 -11.12 -8.95
CA TYR A 106 -1.73 -10.01 -8.44
C TYR A 106 -2.90 -10.56 -7.61
N LEU A 107 -3.17 -10.00 -6.44
CA LEU A 107 -4.29 -10.42 -5.58
C LEU A 107 -5.68 -9.94 -6.06
N GLY A 108 -5.76 -9.07 -7.06
CA GLY A 108 -7.02 -8.46 -7.49
C GLY A 108 -7.38 -7.21 -6.68
N TYR A 109 -8.59 -6.68 -6.89
CA TYR A 109 -9.09 -5.53 -6.11
C TYR A 109 -9.14 -5.87 -4.61
N ALA A 110 -9.57 -7.10 -4.29
CA ALA A 110 -9.25 -7.80 -3.06
C ALA A 110 -9.11 -9.29 -3.33
N GLY A 111 -8.35 -9.99 -2.50
CA GLY A 111 -8.14 -11.43 -2.66
C GLY A 111 -7.61 -12.11 -1.40
N VAL A 112 -7.83 -13.42 -1.30
CA VAL A 112 -7.22 -14.28 -0.29
C VAL A 112 -6.69 -15.57 -0.95
N VAL A 113 -5.45 -15.90 -0.63
CA VAL A 113 -4.73 -17.08 -1.15
C VAL A 113 -4.00 -17.80 -0.01
N LYS A 114 -3.53 -19.01 -0.26
CA LYS A 114 -2.69 -19.79 0.66
C LYS A 114 -1.35 -20.15 0.03
N TYR A 115 -0.31 -20.16 0.86
CA TYR A 115 1.02 -20.63 0.48
C TYR A 115 1.68 -21.32 1.68
N ARG A 116 2.06 -22.60 1.53
CA ARG A 116 2.56 -23.46 2.63
C ARG A 116 1.70 -23.41 3.90
N GLY A 117 0.38 -23.44 3.71
CA GLY A 117 -0.62 -23.39 4.79
C GLY A 117 -0.90 -21.99 5.37
N VAL A 118 -0.04 -20.99 5.12
CA VAL A 118 -0.24 -19.62 5.60
C VAL A 118 -1.26 -18.90 4.72
N ARG A 119 -2.25 -18.26 5.36
CA ARG A 119 -3.34 -17.53 4.70
C ARG A 119 -3.00 -16.06 4.54
N ILE A 120 -3.03 -15.58 3.29
CA ILE A 120 -2.59 -14.26 2.88
C ILE A 120 -3.75 -13.53 2.21
N GLY A 121 -4.29 -12.51 2.88
CA GLY A 121 -5.30 -11.61 2.34
C GLY A 121 -4.71 -10.28 1.90
N GLY A 122 -5.40 -9.58 0.99
CA GLY A 122 -5.05 -8.21 0.65
C GLY A 122 -6.19 -7.42 0.02
N ILE A 123 -6.08 -6.10 0.08
CA ILE A 123 -6.93 -5.13 -0.61
C ILE A 123 -6.04 -4.14 -1.36
N SER A 124 -6.37 -3.90 -2.63
CA SER A 124 -5.63 -3.00 -3.52
C SER A 124 -6.16 -1.57 -3.46
N GLY A 125 -5.28 -0.61 -3.76
CA GLY A 125 -5.65 0.79 -3.94
C GLY A 125 -5.58 1.64 -2.66
N ILE A 126 -6.16 2.84 -2.74
CA ILE A 126 -6.26 3.78 -1.61
C ILE A 126 -7.71 4.20 -1.34
N PHE A 127 -8.02 4.56 -0.10
CA PHE A 127 -9.35 5.01 0.29
C PHE A 127 -9.64 6.46 -0.13
N LYS A 128 -10.72 6.68 -0.88
CA LYS A 128 -11.32 8.01 -1.11
C LYS A 128 -12.84 7.93 -0.93
N SER A 129 -13.38 8.75 -0.04
CA SER A 129 -14.78 8.69 0.41
C SER A 129 -15.80 8.92 -0.71
N HIS A 130 -15.49 9.74 -1.71
CA HIS A 130 -16.37 10.06 -2.83
C HIS A 130 -16.55 8.92 -3.85
N ASP A 131 -15.59 7.98 -3.92
CA ASP A 131 -15.68 6.80 -4.78
C ASP A 131 -16.02 5.51 -4.02
N TYR A 132 -15.78 5.46 -2.71
CA TYR A 132 -15.96 4.27 -1.87
C TYR A 132 -17.32 3.56 -2.03
N LYS A 133 -18.39 4.29 -2.38
CA LYS A 133 -19.74 3.73 -2.58
C LYS A 133 -20.11 3.42 -4.03
N LYS A 134 -19.23 3.63 -5.01
CA LYS A 134 -19.51 3.41 -6.45
C LYS A 134 -19.24 1.95 -6.85
N GLY A 135 -19.72 1.56 -8.03
CA GLY A 135 -19.23 0.36 -8.72
C GLY A 135 -17.83 0.55 -9.31
N HIS A 136 -17.34 -0.47 -10.01
CA HIS A 136 -16.17 -0.40 -10.91
C HIS A 136 -16.69 -0.25 -12.34
N PHE A 137 -16.63 0.96 -12.88
CA PHE A 137 -17.28 1.38 -14.14
C PHE A 137 -16.29 1.95 -15.16
N GLU A 138 -15.06 2.19 -14.72
CA GLU A 138 -13.98 2.78 -15.48
C GLU A 138 -13.51 1.82 -16.59
N CYS A 139 -13.13 2.35 -17.75
CA CYS A 139 -12.43 1.59 -18.78
C CYS A 139 -11.63 2.54 -19.68
N PRO A 140 -10.63 2.05 -20.44
CA PRO A 140 -9.96 2.85 -21.44
C PRO A 140 -10.91 3.35 -22.55
N PRO A 141 -10.69 4.57 -23.09
CA PRO A 141 -9.72 5.57 -22.65
C PRO A 141 -10.19 6.29 -21.38
N TYR A 142 -9.33 6.37 -20.36
CA TYR A 142 -9.63 7.08 -19.11
C TYR A 142 -9.50 8.61 -19.27
N ASN A 143 -10.23 9.34 -18.45
CA ASN A 143 -10.03 10.76 -18.17
C ASN A 143 -9.30 10.96 -16.81
N GLN A 144 -8.99 12.20 -16.42
CA GLN A 144 -8.25 12.49 -15.18
C GLN A 144 -8.98 12.10 -13.88
N GLN A 145 -10.29 11.83 -13.92
CA GLN A 145 -11.05 11.34 -12.76
C GLN A 145 -11.07 9.80 -12.75
N THR A 146 -11.43 9.19 -13.88
CA THR A 146 -11.54 7.72 -14.01
C THR A 146 -10.20 6.99 -13.91
N VAL A 147 -9.08 7.61 -14.32
CA VAL A 147 -7.74 7.04 -14.10
C VAL A 147 -7.36 6.96 -12.62
N ARG A 148 -7.97 7.81 -11.77
CA ARG A 148 -7.80 7.81 -10.31
C ARG A 148 -8.77 6.86 -9.63
N SER A 149 -10.06 7.01 -9.94
CA SER A 149 -11.10 6.19 -9.33
C SER A 149 -10.92 4.69 -9.60
N ALA A 150 -10.26 4.30 -10.70
CA ALA A 150 -9.88 2.91 -10.97
C ALA A 150 -8.97 2.24 -9.90
N TYR A 151 -8.26 2.99 -9.04
CA TYR A 151 -7.53 2.45 -7.88
C TYR A 151 -8.11 2.88 -6.53
N HIS A 152 -9.28 3.51 -6.50
CA HIS A 152 -9.93 3.84 -5.22
C HIS A 152 -10.68 2.62 -4.67
N VAL A 153 -10.38 2.26 -3.42
CA VAL A 153 -11.04 1.16 -2.69
C VAL A 153 -12.56 1.35 -2.73
N ARG A 154 -13.33 0.29 -3.00
CA ARG A 154 -14.80 0.28 -2.89
C ARG A 154 -15.27 -0.50 -1.66
N ASN A 155 -16.51 -0.22 -1.27
CA ASN A 155 -17.20 -0.87 -0.17
C ASN A 155 -17.51 -2.36 -0.45
N ILE A 156 -17.62 -2.78 -1.71
CA ILE A 156 -17.90 -4.18 -2.07
C ILE A 156 -16.72 -5.12 -1.79
N GLU A 157 -15.47 -4.69 -1.99
CA GLU A 157 -14.29 -5.46 -1.58
C GLU A 157 -14.22 -5.61 -0.05
N VAL A 158 -14.42 -4.52 0.69
CA VAL A 158 -14.46 -4.51 2.16
C VAL A 158 -15.59 -5.40 2.68
N PHE A 159 -16.78 -5.32 2.08
CA PHE A 159 -17.93 -6.14 2.44
C PHE A 159 -17.66 -7.62 2.25
N LYS A 160 -17.11 -8.03 1.09
CA LYS A 160 -16.70 -9.42 0.81
C LYS A 160 -15.70 -9.90 1.86
N LEU A 161 -14.65 -9.14 2.11
CA LEU A 161 -13.62 -9.51 3.11
C LEU A 161 -14.20 -9.69 4.52
N LYS A 162 -15.17 -8.86 4.93
CA LYS A 162 -15.88 -9.00 6.22
C LYS A 162 -16.80 -10.22 6.32
N GLN A 163 -17.09 -10.92 5.22
CA GLN A 163 -17.85 -12.19 5.28
C GLN A 163 -16.99 -13.38 5.73
N LEU A 164 -15.67 -13.25 5.71
CA LEU A 164 -14.74 -14.31 6.11
C LEU A 164 -14.72 -14.46 7.65
N LYS A 165 -14.82 -15.71 8.11
CA LYS A 165 -14.88 -16.13 9.51
C LYS A 165 -13.65 -16.98 9.92
N HIS A 166 -12.95 -17.62 8.99
CA HIS A 166 -11.67 -18.27 9.31
C HIS A 166 -10.58 -17.24 9.67
N PRO A 167 -9.57 -17.59 10.50
CA PRO A 167 -8.44 -16.72 10.80
C PRO A 167 -7.68 -16.22 9.56
N MET A 168 -6.92 -15.14 9.73
CA MET A 168 -6.00 -14.58 8.74
C MET A 168 -4.62 -14.43 9.37
N ASP A 169 -3.57 -14.88 8.68
CA ASP A 169 -2.20 -14.81 9.19
C ASP A 169 -1.50 -13.52 8.76
N ILE A 170 -1.65 -13.18 7.48
CA ILE A 170 -1.09 -11.98 6.85
C ILE A 170 -2.23 -11.21 6.17
N PHE A 171 -2.28 -9.90 6.38
CA PHE A 171 -3.09 -9.01 5.55
C PHE A 171 -2.26 -7.86 4.96
N MET A 172 -2.62 -7.40 3.76
CA MET A 172 -1.93 -6.34 3.02
C MET A 172 -2.90 -5.23 2.60
N SER A 173 -2.53 -3.97 2.83
CA SER A 173 -3.19 -2.78 2.27
C SER A 173 -2.15 -1.75 1.86
N HIS A 174 -2.35 -1.03 0.75
CA HIS A 174 -1.33 -0.08 0.29
C HIS A 174 -1.22 1.12 1.25
N ASP A 175 -2.35 1.80 1.46
CA ASP A 175 -2.48 2.77 2.54
C ASP A 175 -2.54 2.09 3.93
N TRP A 176 -2.27 2.87 4.97
CA TRP A 176 -2.21 2.36 6.34
C TRP A 176 -3.62 2.27 6.94
N PRO A 177 -3.91 1.28 7.79
CA PRO A 177 -5.06 1.30 8.68
C PRO A 177 -5.10 2.60 9.49
N ARG A 178 -6.20 3.35 9.42
CA ARG A 178 -6.38 4.58 10.19
C ARG A 178 -6.13 4.33 11.69
N SER A 179 -5.49 5.31 12.32
CA SER A 179 -5.06 5.30 13.72
C SER A 179 -3.92 4.33 14.10
N ILE A 180 -3.39 3.50 13.19
CA ILE A 180 -2.31 2.53 13.53
C ILE A 180 -1.04 3.18 14.10
N TYR A 181 -0.79 4.44 13.75
CA TYR A 181 0.31 5.25 14.28
C TYR A 181 0.26 5.48 15.79
N HIS A 182 -0.88 5.25 16.47
CA HIS A 182 -0.96 5.26 17.94
C HIS A 182 -0.27 4.04 18.59
N TYR A 183 -0.09 2.94 17.86
CA TYR A 183 0.47 1.67 18.38
C TYR A 183 1.97 1.50 18.09
N GLY A 184 2.65 2.57 17.69
CA GLY A 184 4.08 2.63 17.42
C GLY A 184 4.68 3.99 17.80
N ASN A 185 5.89 4.31 17.34
CA ASN A 185 6.59 5.53 17.75
C ASN A 185 6.07 6.81 17.04
N LYS A 186 4.86 7.27 17.41
CA LYS A 186 4.23 8.52 16.91
C LYS A 186 5.17 9.74 17.02
N LYS A 187 5.97 9.84 18.09
CA LYS A 187 6.94 10.95 18.28
C LYS A 187 8.07 10.92 17.24
N GLN A 188 8.56 9.74 16.84
CA GLN A 188 9.56 9.59 15.76
C GLN A 188 8.95 9.79 14.37
N LEU A 189 7.75 9.26 14.12
CA LEU A 189 7.03 9.46 12.86
C LEU A 189 6.85 10.96 12.56
N LEU A 190 6.29 11.72 13.52
CA LEU A 190 6.08 13.16 13.38
C LEU A 190 7.38 14.00 13.41
N LYS A 191 8.52 13.41 13.82
CA LYS A 191 9.84 14.05 13.67
C LYS A 191 10.40 13.89 12.26
N MET A 192 10.14 12.76 11.61
CA MET A 192 10.66 12.47 10.26
C MET A 192 9.70 12.93 9.14
N LYS A 193 8.40 13.03 9.45
CA LYS A 193 7.33 13.47 8.56
C LYS A 193 6.41 14.42 9.32
N SER A 194 6.85 15.67 9.45
CA SER A 194 6.20 16.71 10.24
C SER A 194 4.81 17.09 9.71
N PHE A 195 4.61 17.07 8.39
CA PHE A 195 3.34 17.40 7.75
C PHE A 195 2.19 16.45 8.10
N PHE A 196 2.47 15.17 8.45
CA PHE A 196 1.44 14.26 8.96
C PHE A 196 0.82 14.71 10.29
N ARG A 197 1.40 15.70 10.99
CA ARG A 197 0.91 16.20 12.29
C ARG A 197 -0.59 16.49 12.28
N GLN A 198 -1.05 17.30 11.34
CA GLN A 198 -2.46 17.74 11.30
C GLN A 198 -3.41 16.55 11.05
N GLU A 199 -3.04 15.62 10.18
CA GLU A 199 -3.83 14.41 9.92
C GLU A 199 -3.83 13.43 11.11
N VAL A 200 -2.72 13.38 11.85
CA VAL A 200 -2.52 12.54 13.04
C VAL A 200 -3.17 13.14 14.30
N GLU A 201 -3.46 14.43 14.30
CA GLU A 201 -4.22 15.17 15.32
C GLU A 201 -5.73 15.15 14.99
N ASN A 202 -6.12 15.30 13.72
CA ASN A 202 -7.50 15.19 13.25
C ASN A 202 -8.02 13.74 13.06
N ASN A 203 -7.17 12.74 13.26
CA ASN A 203 -7.46 11.31 13.02
C ASN A 203 -7.92 11.00 11.59
N THR A 204 -7.32 11.66 10.60
CA THR A 204 -7.58 11.45 9.17
C THR A 204 -6.49 10.62 8.46
N LEU A 205 -5.27 10.53 9.01
CA LEU A 205 -4.18 9.78 8.39
C LEU A 205 -4.56 8.29 8.25
N GLY A 206 -4.51 7.79 7.03
CA GLY A 206 -4.82 6.40 6.70
C GLY A 206 -6.31 6.08 6.53
N SER A 207 -6.55 4.86 6.07
CA SER A 207 -7.82 4.37 5.55
C SER A 207 -8.77 3.86 6.64
N PRO A 208 -10.03 4.35 6.69
CA PRO A 208 -11.09 3.77 7.50
C PRO A 208 -11.34 2.30 7.15
N ALA A 209 -11.40 1.97 5.85
CA ALA A 209 -11.64 0.61 5.36
C ALA A 209 -10.55 -0.38 5.84
N ALA A 210 -9.28 0.03 5.78
CA ALA A 210 -8.18 -0.78 6.29
C ALA A 210 -8.21 -0.91 7.83
N SER A 211 -8.68 0.12 8.56
CA SER A 211 -8.87 0.06 10.02
C SER A 211 -10.02 -0.88 10.42
N GLU A 212 -11.13 -0.86 9.68
CA GLU A 212 -12.27 -1.76 9.84
C GLU A 212 -11.88 -3.22 9.61
N LEU A 213 -11.13 -3.49 8.53
CA LEU A 213 -10.61 -4.82 8.22
C LEU A 213 -9.55 -5.31 9.22
N LEU A 214 -8.72 -4.41 9.76
CA LEU A 214 -7.75 -4.72 10.83
C LEU A 214 -8.45 -5.15 12.12
N GLN A 215 -9.54 -4.47 12.49
CA GLN A 215 -10.36 -4.82 13.66
C GLN A 215 -11.14 -6.13 13.47
N HIS A 216 -11.59 -6.41 12.24
CA HIS A 216 -12.30 -7.65 11.87
C HIS A 216 -11.39 -8.88 11.86
N PHE A 217 -10.29 -8.85 11.11
CA PHE A 217 -9.38 -10.00 10.94
C PHE A 217 -8.42 -10.21 12.10
N GLN A 218 -7.99 -9.11 12.73
CA GLN A 218 -6.95 -9.09 13.77
C GLN A 218 -5.71 -9.93 13.39
N PRO A 219 -5.14 -9.81 12.17
CA PRO A 219 -4.21 -10.82 11.64
C PRO A 219 -2.88 -10.83 12.41
N THR A 220 -2.12 -11.92 12.32
CA THR A 220 -0.81 -12.01 13.00
C THR A 220 0.15 -10.93 12.49
N TYR A 221 0.09 -10.64 11.19
CA TYR A 221 0.85 -9.59 10.52
C TYR A 221 -0.05 -8.69 9.66
N TRP A 222 0.26 -7.40 9.63
CA TRP A 222 -0.32 -6.46 8.65
C TRP A 222 0.81 -5.69 7.96
N PHE A 223 0.79 -5.62 6.64
CA PHE A 223 1.81 -4.95 5.83
C PHE A 223 1.24 -3.83 4.95
N SER A 224 1.94 -2.70 4.91
CA SER A 224 1.55 -1.51 4.13
C SER A 224 2.73 -0.74 3.55
N ALA A 225 2.44 0.23 2.68
CA ALA A 225 3.43 1.10 2.06
C ALA A 225 2.92 2.56 2.03
N HIS A 226 2.76 3.13 0.83
CA HIS A 226 2.21 4.46 0.53
C HIS A 226 2.98 5.66 1.13
N LEU A 227 3.06 5.78 2.47
CA LEU A 227 3.55 6.97 3.18
C LEU A 227 5.06 7.28 3.06
N HIS A 228 5.84 6.44 2.38
CA HIS A 228 7.31 6.58 2.22
C HIS A 228 8.06 6.80 3.55
N VAL A 229 7.72 5.95 4.53
CA VAL A 229 8.35 5.84 5.85
C VAL A 229 8.23 4.40 6.34
N LYS A 230 9.34 3.83 6.85
CA LYS A 230 9.25 2.60 7.63
C LYS A 230 8.70 2.88 9.02
N PHE A 231 7.67 2.13 9.40
CA PHE A 231 7.04 2.24 10.70
C PHE A 231 6.62 0.86 11.20
N ALA A 232 6.93 0.57 12.46
CA ALA A 232 6.51 -0.67 13.11
C ALA A 232 5.60 -0.34 14.30
N ALA A 233 4.53 -1.11 14.43
CA ALA A 233 3.56 -0.97 15.51
C ALA A 233 3.07 -2.35 15.99
N LEU A 234 2.63 -2.41 17.25
CA LEU A 234 2.06 -3.61 17.86
C LEU A 234 0.67 -3.29 18.38
N MET A 235 -0.35 -3.51 17.54
CA MET A 235 -1.73 -3.29 17.93
C MET A 235 -2.22 -4.47 18.77
N GLN A 236 -2.51 -4.24 20.04
CA GLN A 236 -3.24 -5.18 20.88
C GLN A 236 -4.75 -5.02 20.60
N HIS A 237 -5.42 -6.13 20.36
CA HIS A 237 -6.87 -6.19 20.19
C HIS A 237 -7.55 -6.44 21.53
N GLN A 238 -8.76 -5.94 21.69
CA GLN A 238 -9.57 -6.19 22.88
C GLN A 238 -9.91 -7.68 22.98
N ALA A 239 -9.89 -8.23 24.20
CA ALA A 239 -10.23 -9.62 24.44
C ALA A 239 -11.76 -9.79 24.43
N ASN A 240 -12.30 -10.34 23.35
CA ASN A 240 -13.75 -10.53 23.16
C ASN A 240 -14.39 -11.57 24.11
N ILE A 241 -13.58 -12.31 24.90
CA ILE A 241 -14.01 -13.36 25.82
C ILE A 241 -13.15 -13.29 27.09
N GLU A 242 -13.78 -13.31 28.27
CA GLU A 242 -13.08 -13.37 29.55
C GLU A 242 -12.16 -14.60 29.63
N GLY A 243 -10.90 -14.40 29.98
CA GLY A 243 -9.90 -15.47 30.10
C GLY A 243 -9.15 -15.82 28.81
N GLN A 244 -9.48 -15.25 27.65
CA GLN A 244 -8.60 -15.29 26.48
C GLN A 244 -7.48 -14.24 26.59
N LEU A 245 -6.28 -14.59 26.13
CA LEU A 245 -5.19 -13.63 25.96
C LEU A 245 -5.51 -12.68 24.80
N PRO A 246 -5.27 -11.36 24.93
CA PRO A 246 -5.51 -10.41 23.84
C PRO A 246 -4.62 -10.75 22.64
N LYS A 247 -5.24 -10.89 21.46
CA LYS A 247 -4.51 -11.09 20.20
C LYS A 247 -3.75 -9.80 19.85
N ALA A 248 -2.60 -9.91 19.18
CA ALA A 248 -1.83 -8.75 18.75
C ALA A 248 -1.42 -8.85 17.28
N THR A 249 -1.64 -7.77 16.52
CA THR A 249 -1.17 -7.63 15.14
C THR A 249 0.17 -6.92 15.12
N LYS A 250 1.15 -7.54 14.47
CA LYS A 250 2.44 -6.92 14.14
C LYS A 250 2.27 -6.12 12.85
N PHE A 251 2.14 -4.80 12.95
CA PHE A 251 2.08 -3.91 11.79
C PHE A 251 3.50 -3.50 11.36
N LEU A 252 3.76 -3.58 10.06
CA LEU A 252 4.98 -3.05 9.44
C LEU A 252 4.64 -2.34 8.13
N ALA A 253 4.92 -1.04 8.09
CA ALA A 253 5.02 -0.27 6.86
C ALA A 253 6.48 -0.13 6.42
N LEU A 254 6.71 -0.01 5.11
CA LEU A 254 8.04 0.14 4.49
C LEU A 254 8.07 1.31 3.50
N ASP A 255 9.28 1.81 3.26
CA ASP A 255 9.55 2.95 2.37
C ASP A 255 9.58 2.52 0.88
N LYS A 256 9.72 3.46 -0.05
CA LYS A 256 9.87 3.19 -1.50
C LYS A 256 11.26 2.68 -1.88
N CYS A 257 11.32 1.87 -2.94
CA CYS A 257 12.54 1.22 -3.47
C CYS A 257 13.58 2.21 -4.04
N LEU A 258 14.26 2.94 -3.15
CA LEU A 258 15.29 3.93 -3.45
C LEU A 258 16.56 3.72 -2.60
N PRO A 259 17.72 4.24 -3.03
CA PRO A 259 18.95 4.20 -2.25
C PRO A 259 18.77 4.76 -0.83
N HIS A 260 19.38 4.08 0.14
CA HIS A 260 19.37 4.44 1.57
C HIS A 260 17.96 4.49 2.22
N ARG A 261 16.92 3.94 1.59
CA ARG A 261 15.59 3.79 2.17
C ARG A 261 15.32 2.38 2.72
N ASP A 262 14.52 2.32 3.76
CA ASP A 262 14.09 1.10 4.44
C ASP A 262 12.90 0.44 3.68
N PHE A 263 13.13 0.03 2.43
CA PHE A 263 12.08 -0.42 1.51
C PHE A 263 11.77 -1.92 1.56
N LEU A 264 12.63 -2.72 2.20
CA LEU A 264 12.60 -4.18 2.18
C LEU A 264 12.93 -4.73 3.57
N GLN A 265 12.16 -5.70 4.05
CA GLN A 265 12.46 -6.44 5.28
C GLN A 265 12.16 -7.93 5.11
N VAL A 266 13.09 -8.78 5.55
CA VAL A 266 12.90 -10.24 5.61
C VAL A 266 12.47 -10.63 7.02
N ILE A 267 11.45 -11.47 7.13
CA ILE A 267 10.86 -11.95 8.38
C ILE A 267 10.67 -13.47 8.34
N ASP A 268 10.70 -14.07 9.53
CA ASP A 268 10.30 -15.46 9.74
C ASP A 268 8.79 -15.53 10.01
N ILE A 269 8.10 -16.36 9.23
CA ILE A 269 6.67 -16.64 9.41
C ILE A 269 6.51 -18.15 9.58
N ASP A 270 5.82 -18.55 10.63
CA ASP A 270 5.46 -19.94 10.90
C ASP A 270 4.54 -20.48 9.79
N HIS A 271 4.71 -21.75 9.45
CA HIS A 271 4.08 -22.39 8.29
C HIS A 271 4.05 -23.91 8.48
N ASP A 272 3.17 -24.60 7.77
CA ASP A 272 3.18 -26.07 7.74
C ASP A 272 4.31 -26.57 6.82
N PRO A 273 5.31 -27.32 7.34
CA PRO A 273 6.39 -27.88 6.52
C PRO A 273 5.93 -29.00 5.57
N ASN A 274 4.69 -29.50 5.71
CA ASN A 274 4.10 -30.54 4.85
C ASN A 274 3.18 -29.97 3.75
N ALA A 275 2.81 -28.69 3.85
CA ALA A 275 1.91 -28.03 2.90
C ALA A 275 2.63 -27.71 1.56
N SER A 276 1.85 -27.55 0.50
CA SER A 276 2.36 -27.34 -0.85
C SER A 276 3.21 -26.07 -0.98
N ASP A 277 4.26 -26.14 -1.82
CA ASP A 277 5.02 -24.96 -2.28
C ASP A 277 4.40 -24.30 -3.53
N SER A 278 3.17 -24.68 -3.89
CA SER A 278 2.33 -23.92 -4.82
C SER A 278 1.49 -22.86 -4.13
N LEU A 279 1.10 -21.83 -4.88
CA LEU A 279 0.02 -20.92 -4.52
C LEU A 279 -1.33 -21.65 -4.65
N GLU A 280 -2.23 -21.46 -3.69
CA GLU A 280 -3.53 -22.12 -3.60
C GLU A 280 -4.67 -21.11 -3.38
N TYR A 281 -5.85 -21.39 -3.93
CA TYR A 281 -7.07 -20.63 -3.67
C TYR A 281 -7.57 -20.83 -2.25
N ASP A 282 -8.08 -19.77 -1.63
CA ASP A 282 -8.81 -19.89 -0.37
C ASP A 282 -10.29 -20.24 -0.61
N ILE A 283 -10.72 -21.42 -0.14
CA ILE A 283 -12.10 -21.92 -0.33
C ILE A 283 -13.19 -21.04 0.29
N GLU A 284 -12.88 -20.31 1.37
CA GLU A 284 -13.86 -19.41 1.99
C GLU A 284 -14.00 -18.13 1.17
N TRP A 285 -12.90 -17.63 0.61
CA TRP A 285 -12.93 -16.53 -0.36
C TRP A 285 -13.71 -16.89 -1.63
N LEU A 286 -13.48 -18.08 -2.21
CA LEU A 286 -14.28 -18.56 -3.35
C LEU A 286 -15.78 -18.66 -3.00
N ALA A 287 -16.12 -19.18 -1.81
CA ALA A 287 -17.51 -19.25 -1.34
C ALA A 287 -18.14 -17.87 -1.19
N VAL A 288 -17.42 -16.89 -0.64
CA VAL A 288 -17.86 -15.50 -0.51
C VAL A 288 -18.01 -14.84 -1.88
N LEU A 289 -17.11 -15.07 -2.84
CA LEU A 289 -17.25 -14.58 -4.21
C LEU A 289 -18.52 -15.13 -4.87
N LYS A 290 -18.74 -16.46 -4.82
CA LYS A 290 -19.96 -17.09 -5.37
C LYS A 290 -21.23 -16.56 -4.66
N ALA A 291 -21.19 -16.43 -3.33
CA ALA A 291 -22.32 -15.93 -2.55
C ALA A 291 -22.66 -14.44 -2.83
N THR A 292 -21.65 -13.60 -3.13
CA THR A 292 -21.80 -12.16 -3.36
C THR A 292 -21.81 -11.76 -4.85
N ASN A 293 -21.85 -12.70 -5.79
CA ASN A 293 -21.75 -12.39 -7.22
C ASN A 293 -22.89 -11.46 -7.72
N ASN A 294 -24.08 -11.57 -7.12
CA ASN A 294 -25.23 -10.70 -7.41
C ASN A 294 -25.11 -9.27 -6.84
N LEU A 295 -24.03 -8.96 -6.13
CA LEU A 295 -23.72 -7.65 -5.54
C LEU A 295 -22.69 -6.86 -6.36
N ILE A 296 -22.32 -7.34 -7.55
CA ILE A 296 -21.39 -6.63 -8.44
C ILE A 296 -22.12 -5.49 -9.14
N ASN A 297 -21.59 -4.27 -9.00
CA ASN A 297 -22.07 -3.05 -9.63
C ASN A 297 -20.97 -2.50 -10.56
N VAL A 298 -21.31 -2.25 -11.83
CA VAL A 298 -20.40 -1.68 -12.85
C VAL A 298 -20.78 -0.25 -13.27
N THR A 299 -21.47 0.49 -12.40
CA THR A 299 -21.90 1.87 -12.64
C THR A 299 -21.26 2.85 -11.67
N SER A 300 -21.17 4.12 -12.08
CA SER A 300 -20.72 5.24 -11.24
C SER A 300 -21.70 5.61 -10.12
N ASN A 301 -22.87 4.97 -10.05
CA ASN A 301 -23.91 5.27 -9.07
C ASN A 301 -23.51 4.78 -7.68
N THR A 302 -23.78 5.61 -6.67
CA THR A 302 -23.51 5.28 -5.27
C THR A 302 -24.52 4.27 -4.75
N TRP A 303 -24.05 3.25 -4.04
CA TRP A 303 -24.90 2.24 -3.42
C TRP A 303 -24.33 1.74 -2.08
N ASN A 304 -25.21 1.27 -1.20
CA ASN A 304 -24.86 0.79 0.14
C ASN A 304 -24.86 -0.74 0.16
N MET A 305 -23.94 -1.31 0.95
CA MET A 305 -23.85 -2.75 1.15
C MET A 305 -25.06 -3.28 1.93
N PRO A 306 -25.43 -4.57 1.79
CA PRO A 306 -26.45 -5.17 2.62
C PRO A 306 -26.06 -5.19 4.11
N GLU A 307 -26.84 -4.51 4.94
CA GLU A 307 -26.58 -4.36 6.38
C GLU A 307 -27.71 -4.96 7.25
N ASN A 308 -27.40 -5.29 8.50
CA ASN A 308 -28.38 -5.73 9.50
C ASN A 308 -29.13 -4.52 10.11
N ASN A 309 -29.85 -3.79 9.26
CA ASN A 309 -30.58 -2.56 9.59
C ASN A 309 -32.10 -2.69 9.37
N GLY A 310 -32.59 -3.88 9.02
CA GLY A 310 -34.00 -4.17 8.72
C GLY A 310 -34.46 -3.82 7.29
N LEU A 311 -33.64 -3.10 6.50
CA LEU A 311 -33.95 -2.77 5.10
C LEU A 311 -33.55 -3.90 4.13
N HIS A 312 -32.57 -4.73 4.49
CA HIS A 312 -32.06 -5.82 3.65
C HIS A 312 -32.53 -7.18 4.15
N ALA A 313 -33.10 -7.98 3.24
CA ALA A 313 -33.56 -9.35 3.56
C ALA A 313 -32.42 -10.36 3.79
N LYS A 314 -31.19 -10.04 3.34
CA LYS A 314 -29.97 -10.84 3.56
C LYS A 314 -28.75 -9.92 3.64
N TRP A 315 -28.01 -9.99 4.75
CA TRP A 315 -26.76 -9.26 4.99
C TRP A 315 -25.55 -10.16 5.33
N ASP A 316 -25.76 -11.40 5.82
CA ASP A 316 -24.70 -12.39 6.00
C ASP A 316 -24.54 -13.20 4.69
N TYR A 317 -23.35 -13.15 4.11
CA TYR A 317 -22.90 -13.86 2.91
C TYR A 317 -21.66 -14.72 3.18
N SER A 318 -21.37 -15.02 4.44
CA SER A 318 -20.30 -15.93 4.84
C SER A 318 -20.50 -17.35 4.32
N ALA A 319 -19.39 -18.08 4.21
CA ALA A 319 -19.40 -19.44 3.70
C ALA A 319 -20.12 -20.40 4.66
N THR A 320 -20.98 -21.26 4.12
CA THR A 320 -21.53 -22.41 4.84
C THR A 320 -20.64 -23.64 4.59
N GLU A 321 -20.63 -24.60 5.53
CA GLU A 321 -19.91 -25.88 5.35
C GLU A 321 -20.30 -26.60 4.06
N GLY A 322 -21.57 -26.50 3.65
CA GLY A 322 -22.07 -27.02 2.38
C GLY A 322 -21.42 -26.35 1.17
N ALA A 323 -21.37 -25.01 1.13
CA ALA A 323 -20.76 -24.26 0.03
C ALA A 323 -19.23 -24.49 -0.05
N LEU A 324 -18.55 -24.60 1.09
CA LEU A 324 -17.13 -24.96 1.14
C LEU A 324 -16.87 -26.35 0.56
N LYS A 325 -17.76 -27.32 0.83
CA LYS A 325 -17.67 -28.69 0.29
C LYS A 325 -18.00 -28.76 -1.19
N GLU A 326 -19.02 -28.03 -1.65
CA GLU A 326 -19.41 -27.92 -3.07
C GLU A 326 -18.23 -27.41 -3.92
N ILE A 327 -17.57 -26.34 -3.50
CA ILE A 327 -16.41 -25.76 -4.21
C ILE A 327 -15.19 -26.70 -4.18
N LEU A 328 -15.01 -27.47 -3.11
CA LEU A 328 -13.94 -28.45 -3.02
C LEU A 328 -14.19 -29.66 -3.95
N GLU A 329 -15.44 -30.04 -4.18
CA GLU A 329 -15.84 -31.07 -5.14
C GLU A 329 -15.75 -30.55 -6.59
N GLU A 330 -16.19 -29.32 -6.84
CA GLU A 330 -16.03 -28.56 -8.10
C GLU A 330 -14.55 -28.46 -8.53
N LEU A 331 -13.64 -28.26 -7.56
CA LEU A 331 -12.19 -28.25 -7.76
C LEU A 331 -11.53 -29.63 -7.75
N SER A 332 -12.28 -30.74 -7.61
CA SER A 332 -11.73 -32.10 -7.49
C SER A 332 -10.65 -32.23 -6.40
N HIS A 333 -10.84 -31.53 -5.28
CA HIS A 333 -9.89 -31.35 -4.17
C HIS A 333 -8.53 -30.69 -4.51
N ASN A 334 -8.35 -30.16 -5.72
CA ASN A 334 -7.12 -29.47 -6.13
C ASN A 334 -7.28 -27.94 -6.02
N LEU A 335 -6.82 -27.37 -4.90
CA LEU A 335 -6.87 -25.92 -4.66
C LEU A 335 -5.76 -25.12 -5.35
N LYS A 336 -4.82 -25.78 -6.05
CA LYS A 336 -3.67 -25.11 -6.67
C LYS A 336 -4.10 -24.13 -7.75
N ILE A 337 -3.63 -22.89 -7.66
CA ILE A 337 -3.83 -21.88 -8.70
C ILE A 337 -3.08 -22.33 -9.97
N PRO A 338 -3.76 -22.42 -11.14
CA PRO A 338 -3.13 -22.82 -12.39
C PRO A 338 -2.11 -21.76 -12.83
N CYS A 339 -1.01 -22.17 -13.46
CA CYS A 339 0.00 -21.25 -13.98
C CYS A 339 -0.33 -20.78 -15.41
N ASN A 340 -1.54 -20.26 -15.62
CA ASN A 340 -2.12 -19.87 -16.92
C ASN A 340 -1.77 -18.42 -17.36
N PHE A 341 -0.56 -17.94 -17.07
CA PHE A 341 -0.11 -16.65 -17.59
C PHE A 341 -0.08 -16.63 -19.13
N SER A 342 -0.68 -15.60 -19.72
CA SER A 342 -0.68 -15.35 -21.17
C SER A 342 -0.47 -13.87 -21.48
N VAL A 343 0.20 -13.58 -22.61
CA VAL A 343 0.42 -12.21 -23.09
C VAL A 343 -0.87 -11.67 -23.74
N THR A 344 -1.57 -10.77 -23.03
CA THR A 344 -2.80 -10.08 -23.46
C THR A 344 -2.59 -8.78 -24.24
N ALA A 345 -1.40 -8.18 -24.19
CA ALA A 345 -1.08 -6.91 -24.85
C ALA A 345 0.31 -6.94 -25.50
N ALA A 346 0.56 -6.04 -26.44
CA ALA A 346 1.88 -5.92 -27.08
C ALA A 346 2.97 -5.61 -26.03
N CYS A 347 4.07 -6.37 -26.04
CA CYS A 347 5.22 -6.10 -25.17
C CYS A 347 5.99 -4.86 -25.65
N TYR A 348 6.56 -4.10 -24.71
CA TYR A 348 7.46 -3.00 -25.03
C TYR A 348 8.73 -3.46 -25.77
N ASP A 349 9.08 -2.75 -26.85
CA ASP A 349 10.37 -2.85 -27.54
C ASP A 349 11.18 -1.56 -27.27
N PRO A 350 12.23 -1.60 -26.44
CA PRO A 350 13.10 -0.44 -26.18
C PRO A 350 13.76 0.15 -27.44
N TYR A 351 13.90 -0.63 -28.51
CA TYR A 351 14.45 -0.17 -29.79
C TYR A 351 13.38 0.47 -30.70
N LYS A 352 12.08 0.32 -30.37
CA LYS A 352 10.92 0.85 -31.14
C LYS A 352 9.78 1.33 -30.22
N PRO A 353 10.01 2.32 -29.33
CA PRO A 353 9.01 2.78 -28.37
C PRO A 353 7.77 3.41 -29.04
N GLN A 354 6.61 2.79 -28.85
CA GLN A 354 5.34 3.19 -29.46
C GLN A 354 4.61 4.27 -28.64
N LYS A 355 5.20 5.47 -28.52
CA LYS A 355 4.67 6.59 -27.69
C LYS A 355 3.24 7.05 -28.02
N ASN A 356 2.72 6.67 -29.18
CA ASN A 356 1.36 6.99 -29.66
C ASN A 356 0.40 5.79 -29.59
N MET A 357 0.72 4.76 -28.80
CA MET A 357 -0.18 3.62 -28.58
C MET A 357 -1.32 4.04 -27.65
N GLU A 358 -2.55 4.01 -28.16
CA GLU A 358 -3.74 4.28 -27.35
C GLU A 358 -4.13 3.07 -26.49
N PRO A 359 -4.55 3.28 -25.23
CA PRO A 359 -5.01 2.19 -24.37
C PRO A 359 -6.42 1.73 -24.77
N VAL A 360 -6.59 0.41 -24.83
CA VAL A 360 -7.84 -0.26 -25.22
C VAL A 360 -8.36 -1.06 -24.02
N HIS A 361 -9.68 -1.21 -23.91
CA HIS A 361 -10.30 -2.10 -22.94
C HIS A 361 -10.02 -3.57 -23.30
N VAL A 362 -9.66 -4.39 -22.31
CA VAL A 362 -9.23 -5.77 -22.53
C VAL A 362 -9.95 -6.69 -21.54
N ILE A 363 -10.57 -7.74 -22.07
CA ILE A 363 -11.08 -8.88 -21.30
C ILE A 363 -9.95 -9.91 -21.23
N ASN A 364 -9.51 -10.25 -20.01
CA ASN A 364 -8.35 -11.11 -19.79
C ASN A 364 -8.78 -12.59 -19.67
N PRO A 365 -8.18 -13.54 -20.43
CA PRO A 365 -8.61 -14.93 -20.42
C PRO A 365 -8.50 -15.58 -19.04
N GLN A 366 -7.55 -15.19 -18.18
CA GLN A 366 -7.48 -15.72 -16.81
C GLN A 366 -8.73 -15.35 -15.99
N THR A 367 -9.24 -14.13 -16.16
CA THR A 367 -10.46 -13.65 -15.50
C THR A 367 -11.68 -14.38 -16.05
N THR A 368 -11.80 -14.49 -17.37
CA THR A 368 -12.94 -15.17 -18.02
C THR A 368 -12.96 -16.67 -17.72
N GLU A 369 -11.81 -17.35 -17.69
CA GLU A 369 -11.68 -18.75 -17.25
C GLU A 369 -12.12 -18.93 -15.78
N PHE A 370 -11.63 -18.07 -14.88
CA PHE A 370 -11.99 -18.09 -13.46
C PHE A 370 -13.49 -17.83 -13.24
N CYS A 371 -14.05 -16.84 -13.94
CA CYS A 371 -15.48 -16.52 -13.89
C CYS A 371 -16.35 -17.67 -14.42
N ALA A 372 -15.97 -18.28 -15.55
CA ALA A 372 -16.66 -19.43 -16.10
C ALA A 372 -16.55 -20.67 -15.19
N GLN A 373 -15.41 -20.89 -14.53
CA GLN A 373 -15.20 -22.02 -13.62
C GLN A 373 -16.07 -21.92 -12.36
N PHE A 374 -16.22 -20.73 -11.77
CA PHE A 374 -16.92 -20.54 -10.50
C PHE A 374 -18.33 -19.97 -10.62
N GLY A 375 -18.80 -19.63 -11.82
CA GLY A 375 -20.12 -19.01 -12.04
C GLY A 375 -20.17 -17.54 -11.59
N LEU A 376 -19.07 -16.81 -11.76
CA LEU A 376 -18.93 -15.39 -11.40
C LEU A 376 -19.12 -14.48 -12.62
N THR A 377 -19.43 -13.21 -12.38
CA THR A 377 -19.51 -12.17 -13.40
C THR A 377 -18.11 -11.69 -13.76
N ASP A 378 -17.73 -11.75 -15.04
CA ASP A 378 -16.54 -11.05 -15.54
C ASP A 378 -16.85 -9.54 -15.59
N ILE A 379 -16.11 -8.77 -14.78
CA ILE A 379 -16.37 -7.34 -14.59
C ILE A 379 -16.04 -6.56 -15.87
N ASN A 380 -15.02 -6.97 -16.63
CA ASN A 380 -14.59 -6.27 -17.84
C ASN A 380 -15.53 -6.54 -19.00
N ASP A 381 -16.02 -7.78 -19.14
CA ASP A 381 -17.11 -8.13 -20.06
C ASP A 381 -18.38 -7.33 -19.72
N ARG A 382 -18.80 -7.28 -18.46
CA ARG A 382 -20.03 -6.54 -18.09
C ARG A 382 -19.90 -5.01 -18.26
N ILE A 383 -18.71 -4.42 -18.04
CA ILE A 383 -18.44 -3.01 -18.38
C ILE A 383 -18.58 -2.79 -19.91
N GLN A 384 -18.04 -3.69 -20.73
CA GLN A 384 -18.15 -3.59 -22.19
C GLN A 384 -19.61 -3.70 -22.65
N GLN A 385 -20.37 -4.67 -22.14
CA GLN A 385 -21.80 -4.83 -22.45
C GLN A 385 -22.60 -3.56 -22.12
N VAL A 386 -22.41 -2.97 -20.93
CA VAL A 386 -23.12 -1.73 -20.53
C VAL A 386 -22.76 -0.54 -21.43
N LYS A 387 -21.50 -0.48 -21.91
CA LYS A 387 -21.04 0.55 -22.86
C LYS A 387 -21.67 0.38 -24.25
N GLU A 388 -21.82 -0.86 -24.71
CA GLU A 388 -22.50 -1.20 -25.97
C GLU A 388 -24.02 -0.98 -25.87
N GLU A 389 -24.67 -1.44 -24.78
CA GLU A 389 -26.08 -1.17 -24.44
C GLU A 389 -26.39 0.34 -24.44
N GLY A 390 -25.52 1.15 -23.83
CA GLY A 390 -25.65 2.61 -23.80
C GLY A 390 -25.47 3.27 -25.17
N SER A 391 -24.49 2.80 -25.96
CA SER A 391 -24.25 3.35 -27.31
C SER A 391 -25.41 3.08 -28.26
N VAL A 392 -26.01 1.88 -28.22
CA VAL A 392 -27.17 1.51 -29.05
C VAL A 392 -28.41 2.34 -28.66
N ARG A 393 -28.51 2.79 -27.41
CA ARG A 393 -29.62 3.64 -26.97
C ARG A 393 -29.47 5.10 -27.42
N GLY A 394 -28.24 5.63 -27.46
CA GLY A 394 -27.96 6.98 -27.92
C GLY A 394 -28.41 7.26 -29.37
N GLU A 395 -28.35 6.26 -30.25
CA GLU A 395 -28.77 6.38 -31.66
C GLU A 395 -30.29 6.62 -31.86
N TYR A 396 -31.10 6.62 -30.80
CA TYR A 396 -32.55 6.87 -30.84
C TYR A 396 -33.02 8.09 -30.04
N GLU A 397 -32.13 8.78 -29.31
CA GLU A 397 -32.51 9.85 -28.36
C GLU A 397 -31.93 11.24 -28.75
N GLU A 398 -31.23 11.38 -29.90
CA GLU A 398 -30.60 12.65 -30.36
C GLU A 398 -31.54 13.72 -30.96
N GLU A 399 -32.87 13.53 -31.05
CA GLU A 399 -33.79 14.52 -31.67
C GLU A 399 -34.67 15.34 -30.70
N GLU A 400 -34.77 15.04 -29.39
CA GLU A 400 -35.74 15.73 -28.48
C GLU A 400 -35.16 16.47 -27.25
N GLU A 401 -33.87 16.36 -26.91
CA GLU A 401 -33.26 17.09 -25.77
C GLU A 401 -32.74 18.50 -26.16
N MET A 402 -33.65 19.36 -26.65
CA MET A 402 -33.41 20.81 -26.74
C MET A 402 -34.64 21.60 -26.24
N ASP A 403 -34.40 22.39 -25.17
CA ASP A 403 -35.34 23.27 -24.45
C ASP A 403 -36.26 22.62 -23.39
N SER A 404 -35.85 22.65 -22.11
CA SER A 404 -36.62 23.41 -21.09
C SER A 404 -35.90 23.59 -19.72
N THR A 405 -35.58 24.85 -19.42
CA THR A 405 -35.58 25.52 -18.09
C THR A 405 -35.08 24.81 -16.81
N GLU A 406 -33.88 25.22 -16.39
CA GLU A 406 -33.67 26.08 -15.21
C GLU A 406 -34.34 25.73 -13.86
N SER A 407 -33.52 25.31 -12.89
CA SER A 407 -33.77 25.44 -11.45
C SER A 407 -32.51 26.02 -10.79
N ALA A 408 -32.66 26.98 -9.88
CA ALA A 408 -31.54 27.76 -9.35
C ALA A 408 -30.82 27.06 -8.18
N GLU A 409 -29.48 27.04 -8.23
CA GLU A 409 -28.61 26.80 -7.07
C GLU A 409 -27.95 28.12 -6.62
N GLU A 410 -27.64 28.23 -5.32
CA GLU A 410 -27.05 29.45 -4.74
C GLU A 410 -25.55 29.58 -5.07
N PRO A 411 -24.99 30.81 -5.12
CA PRO A 411 -23.60 31.01 -5.55
C PRO A 411 -22.58 30.47 -4.55
N SER A 412 -21.72 29.56 -4.98
CA SER A 412 -20.57 29.12 -4.18
C SER A 412 -19.51 30.22 -4.10
N GLU A 413 -19.31 30.83 -2.93
CA GLU A 413 -18.28 31.86 -2.71
C GLU A 413 -16.86 31.25 -2.67
N TYR A 414 -16.29 30.97 -3.84
CA TYR A 414 -14.85 30.75 -4.02
C TYR A 414 -14.27 31.76 -5.01
N TYR A 415 -13.57 32.77 -4.48
CA TYR A 415 -12.78 33.72 -5.26
C TYR A 415 -11.68 32.98 -6.03
N THR A 416 -11.94 32.72 -7.31
CA THR A 416 -10.97 32.12 -8.22
C THR A 416 -10.09 33.21 -8.83
N ASP A 417 -9.08 33.67 -8.09
CA ASP A 417 -8.06 34.56 -8.65
C ASP A 417 -7.18 33.77 -9.64
N ASN A 418 -7.49 33.90 -10.92
CA ASN A 418 -6.97 33.06 -11.98
C ASN A 418 -5.67 33.61 -12.57
N SER A 419 -4.63 33.74 -11.72
CA SER A 419 -3.37 34.42 -12.07
C SER A 419 -2.08 33.71 -11.60
N GLY A 420 -2.02 32.36 -11.72
CA GLY A 420 -0.82 31.59 -11.37
C GLY A 420 -0.66 30.28 -12.15
N LEU A 421 0.54 30.04 -12.69
CA LEU A 421 1.00 28.85 -13.42
C LEU A 421 0.31 27.53 -13.04
N SER A 422 -0.37 26.90 -14.01
CA SER A 422 -1.00 25.58 -13.85
C SER A 422 0.04 24.51 -13.50
N SER A 423 0.08 24.13 -12.23
CA SER A 423 0.82 22.97 -11.74
C SER A 423 -0.13 21.76 -11.76
N SER A 424 0.19 20.75 -12.57
CA SER A 424 -0.64 19.55 -12.74
C SER A 424 -0.46 18.57 -11.57
N ILE A 425 -0.76 19.03 -10.36
CA ILE A 425 -0.61 18.28 -9.11
C ILE A 425 -1.66 17.16 -9.04
N ASN A 426 -1.24 15.97 -8.62
CA ASN A 426 -2.15 14.88 -8.32
C ASN A 426 -2.57 14.97 -6.84
N PRO A 427 -3.88 15.09 -6.49
CA PRO A 427 -4.33 15.14 -5.09
C PRO A 427 -4.18 13.79 -4.34
N ASP A 428 -3.68 12.76 -5.03
CA ASP A 428 -3.34 11.45 -4.47
C ASP A 428 -1.81 11.25 -4.34
N GLU A 429 -0.99 12.16 -4.88
CA GLU A 429 0.45 12.19 -4.60
C GLU A 429 0.69 12.80 -3.21
N ILE A 430 1.34 12.04 -2.32
CA ILE A 430 1.82 12.57 -1.04
C ILE A 430 2.93 13.58 -1.33
N MET A 431 2.79 14.79 -0.80
CA MET A 431 3.85 15.80 -0.86
C MET A 431 5.12 15.26 -0.20
N LEU A 432 6.16 15.06 -1.00
CA LEU A 432 7.47 14.66 -0.52
C LEU A 432 8.36 15.89 -0.41
N ASP A 433 9.10 15.94 0.69
CA ASP A 433 10.19 16.89 0.87
C ASP A 433 11.25 16.62 -0.20
N GLU A 434 11.45 17.56 -1.14
CA GLU A 434 12.61 17.56 -2.04
C GLU A 434 13.86 18.03 -1.27
N GLU A 435 14.28 17.25 -0.26
CA GLU A 435 15.52 17.46 0.49
C GLU A 435 16.75 17.24 -0.43
N GLY A 436 17.15 18.28 -1.17
CA GLY A 436 18.35 18.17 -2.02
C GLY A 436 18.70 19.32 -2.97
N GLY A 437 18.14 20.53 -2.82
CA GLY A 437 18.45 21.69 -3.68
C GLY A 437 18.67 22.98 -2.91
N ASP A 438 19.92 23.44 -2.82
CA ASP A 438 20.25 24.76 -2.28
C ASP A 438 19.93 25.87 -3.32
N GLU A 439 18.74 26.49 -3.24
CA GLU A 439 18.47 27.78 -3.88
C GLU A 439 18.07 28.83 -2.84
N ASP A 440 18.93 29.84 -2.66
CA ASP A 440 18.68 30.99 -1.78
C ASP A 440 17.46 31.80 -2.25
N GLN A 441 16.39 31.84 -1.46
CA GLN A 441 15.33 32.83 -1.63
C GLN A 441 15.14 33.70 -0.39
N SER A 442 15.17 35.02 -0.62
CA SER A 442 15.26 36.05 0.40
C SER A 442 14.00 36.14 1.26
N THR A 443 14.18 36.27 2.58
CA THR A 443 13.11 36.61 3.51
C THR A 443 12.49 37.96 3.17
N CYS A 444 11.16 38.03 3.11
CA CYS A 444 10.43 39.29 3.11
C CYS A 444 9.26 39.20 4.09
N SER A 445 9.37 39.88 5.22
CA SER A 445 8.40 39.80 6.33
C SER A 445 7.16 40.65 6.08
N VAL A 446 5.98 40.13 6.41
CA VAL A 446 4.75 40.90 6.60
C VAL A 446 4.04 40.36 7.85
N ASP A 447 3.81 41.23 8.83
CA ASP A 447 3.11 40.87 10.08
C ASP A 447 1.57 40.85 9.89
N PRO A 448 0.84 40.06 10.70
CA PRO A 448 -0.60 39.86 10.55
C PRO A 448 -1.44 41.03 11.11
N SER A 449 -2.73 41.05 10.74
CA SER A 449 -3.77 41.86 11.40
C SER A 449 -4.97 40.96 11.79
N PRO A 450 -5.71 41.29 12.86
CA PRO A 450 -6.63 40.34 13.52
C PRO A 450 -8.10 40.49 13.11
N ASP A 451 -8.94 39.72 13.80
CA ASP A 451 -10.40 39.81 13.95
C ASP A 451 -11.29 39.39 12.77
N HIS A 452 -11.83 38.17 12.85
CA HIS A 452 -13.27 37.92 12.98
C HIS A 452 -13.54 36.47 13.48
N PRO A 453 -14.62 36.20 14.25
CA PRO A 453 -14.91 34.88 14.79
C PRO A 453 -15.74 34.01 13.82
N PRO A 454 -15.57 32.67 13.80
CA PRO A 454 -16.45 31.76 13.08
C PRO A 454 -17.66 31.37 13.93
N ASP A 455 -18.87 31.63 13.43
CA ASP A 455 -20.11 31.08 13.99
C ASP A 455 -20.24 29.58 13.66
N PHE A 456 -20.69 28.79 14.63
CA PHE A 456 -20.97 27.36 14.44
C PHE A 456 -22.41 27.13 13.99
N SER A 457 -22.60 26.61 12.77
CA SER A 457 -23.79 25.85 12.41
C SER A 457 -23.49 24.34 12.52
N ALA A 458 -24.45 23.55 13.01
CA ALA A 458 -24.21 22.16 13.37
C ALA A 458 -25.20 21.22 12.67
N SER A 459 -24.69 20.31 11.84
CA SER A 459 -25.45 19.15 11.34
C SER A 459 -24.53 18.00 10.92
N PHE A 460 -23.98 17.30 11.92
CA PHE A 460 -23.82 15.83 11.93
C PHE A 460 -23.34 15.43 13.33
N SER A 461 -24.27 14.95 14.16
CA SER A 461 -24.00 14.61 15.56
C SER A 461 -23.49 13.18 15.70
N ASP A 462 -22.28 12.90 15.21
CA ASP A 462 -21.61 11.64 15.51
C ASP A 462 -21.31 11.57 17.01
N THR A 463 -21.93 10.61 17.68
CA THR A 463 -21.69 10.34 19.10
C THR A 463 -20.24 9.90 19.29
N ARG A 464 -19.42 10.78 19.89
CA ARG A 464 -18.03 10.51 20.28
C ARG A 464 -17.93 9.49 21.42
N ILE A 465 -18.25 8.23 21.09
CA ILE A 465 -17.99 7.07 21.92
C ILE A 465 -16.60 6.56 21.53
N MET A 466 -15.58 7.12 22.17
CA MET A 466 -14.27 6.46 22.20
C MET A 466 -14.41 5.18 23.03
N PRO A 467 -13.82 4.04 22.62
CA PRO A 467 -13.77 2.87 23.48
C PRO A 467 -12.91 3.20 24.72
N ASP A 468 -13.32 2.72 25.90
CA ASP A 468 -12.70 3.05 27.19
C ASP A 468 -11.18 2.78 27.23
N SER A 469 -10.68 1.88 26.38
CA SER A 469 -9.25 1.61 26.18
C SER A 469 -8.44 2.78 25.58
N MET A 470 -9.04 3.96 25.35
CA MET A 470 -8.34 5.17 24.89
C MET A 470 -8.28 6.31 25.92
N MET A 471 -8.78 6.12 27.14
CA MET A 471 -8.58 7.10 28.23
C MET A 471 -7.18 6.98 28.84
N VAL A 472 -6.24 7.81 28.38
CA VAL A 472 -4.91 7.96 28.98
C VAL A 472 -4.91 9.15 29.93
N SER A 473 -4.41 8.97 31.16
CA SER A 473 -4.26 10.06 32.12
C SER A 473 -3.22 11.08 31.65
N SER A 474 -3.53 12.37 31.76
CA SER A 474 -2.52 13.42 31.72
C SER A 474 -1.65 13.34 32.97
N ASP A 475 -0.32 13.30 32.79
CA ASP A 475 0.67 13.95 33.65
C ASP A 475 2.06 13.87 32.98
N ASP A 476 2.40 14.88 32.18
CA ASP A 476 3.76 15.15 31.71
C ASP A 476 4.40 16.18 32.67
N ALA A 477 5.24 15.75 33.62
CA ALA A 477 6.37 16.54 34.18
C ALA A 477 7.10 15.86 35.36
N ILE A 478 8.26 15.25 35.10
CA ILE A 478 9.54 15.70 35.72
C ILE A 478 10.73 15.16 34.91
N ASP A 479 11.61 16.07 34.52
CA ASP A 479 12.97 15.77 34.07
C ASP A 479 13.93 15.93 35.26
N SER A 480 14.85 14.99 35.44
CA SER A 480 16.06 15.21 36.24
C SER A 480 17.17 14.24 35.86
N THR A 481 18.33 14.79 35.52
CA THR A 481 19.58 14.06 35.31
C THR A 481 20.25 13.70 36.64
N ASN A 482 20.91 12.54 36.71
CA ASN A 482 22.20 12.39 37.40
C ASN A 482 22.93 11.12 36.98
N GLU A 483 24.24 11.23 36.78
CA GLU A 483 25.18 10.10 36.84
C GLU A 483 25.66 9.92 38.30
N ASP A 484 26.27 8.76 38.58
CA ASP A 484 27.09 8.43 39.77
C ASP A 484 26.59 8.78 41.19
N LEU A 485 26.32 7.74 42.00
CA LEU A 485 27.00 7.52 43.31
C LEU A 485 26.49 6.27 44.06
N GLU A 486 26.99 5.08 43.73
CA GLU A 486 26.85 3.89 44.61
C GLU A 486 28.08 3.70 45.51
N LYS A 487 27.97 4.02 46.82
CA LYS A 487 28.77 3.36 47.87
C LYS A 487 28.30 3.59 49.32
N SER A 488 27.54 2.65 49.87
CA SER A 488 27.65 2.14 51.26
C SER A 488 26.49 1.17 51.59
N GLY A 489 26.66 0.10 52.39
CA GLY A 489 27.90 -0.49 52.89
C GLY A 489 27.79 -1.23 54.24
N VAL A 490 27.40 -2.51 54.21
CA VAL A 490 27.47 -3.48 55.34
C VAL A 490 27.72 -4.86 54.69
N SER A 491 28.92 -5.44 54.63
CA SER A 491 29.88 -5.88 55.66
C SER A 491 29.55 -7.23 56.32
N GLU A 492 30.24 -8.28 55.86
CA GLU A 492 30.67 -9.40 56.72
C GLU A 492 32.04 -9.92 56.23
N GLN A 493 32.76 -10.67 57.05
CA GLN A 493 34.22 -10.83 56.93
C GLN A 493 34.66 -12.24 56.56
N THR A 494 35.73 -12.37 55.76
CA THR A 494 36.70 -13.48 55.89
C THR A 494 38.08 -13.05 55.40
N GLU A 495 39.12 -13.56 56.04
CA GLU A 495 40.54 -13.38 55.71
C GLU A 495 40.97 -14.39 54.60
N GLU A 496 42.18 -14.43 54.01
CA GLU A 496 43.51 -13.90 54.38
C GLU A 496 44.46 -13.96 53.14
N LYS A 497 45.58 -13.20 53.10
CA LYS A 497 46.84 -13.40 52.28
C LYS A 497 46.70 -13.52 50.73
N ASN A 498 47.53 -12.91 49.86
CA ASN A 498 48.99 -12.67 49.94
C ASN A 498 49.53 -11.68 48.87
N LEU A 499 50.58 -10.93 49.24
CA LEU A 499 51.80 -10.52 48.47
C LEU A 499 51.76 -10.01 47.00
N ASN A 500 52.28 -8.78 46.82
CA ASN A 500 53.15 -8.28 45.73
C ASN A 500 52.57 -8.18 44.27
N GLU A 501 53.02 -7.30 43.36
CA GLU A 501 54.20 -6.41 43.29
C GLU A 501 53.85 -4.90 43.07
N ARG A 502 54.86 -4.06 42.79
CA ARG A 502 54.80 -2.58 42.73
C ARG A 502 55.58 -2.05 41.52
N ALA A 503 55.35 -0.78 41.16
CA ALA A 503 56.19 0.10 40.30
C ALA A 503 55.97 0.02 38.76
N LEU A 504 56.11 1.11 37.97
CA LEU A 504 56.37 2.54 38.27
C LEU A 504 55.88 3.49 37.14
N LYS A 505 55.76 4.80 37.42
CA LYS A 505 55.40 5.88 36.47
C LYS A 505 56.62 6.71 36.02
N ARG A 506 56.59 7.23 34.77
CA ARG A 506 57.13 8.55 34.31
C ARG A 506 56.27 9.01 33.10
N ILE A 507 55.78 10.23 32.87
CA ILE A 507 55.99 11.63 33.35
C ILE A 507 57.03 12.47 32.57
N GLY A 508 56.52 13.57 31.96
CA GLY A 508 57.17 14.65 31.20
C GLY A 508 56.18 15.18 30.13
N LYS A 509 55.67 16.42 30.05
CA LYS A 509 56.22 17.80 30.21
C LYS A 509 57.35 18.12 29.23
N ASN A 510 57.49 19.27 28.56
CA ASN A 510 56.75 20.58 28.46
C ASN A 510 57.30 21.32 27.18
N GLU A 511 56.81 22.42 26.57
CA GLU A 511 55.65 23.35 26.69
C GLU A 511 55.55 24.24 25.40
N ASN A 512 54.55 25.15 25.30
CA ASN A 512 54.40 26.30 24.36
C ASN A 512 54.10 26.04 22.86
N GLY A 513 53.16 26.82 22.30
CA GLY A 513 52.71 26.73 20.89
C GLY A 513 52.77 28.06 20.12
N ASN A 514 52.24 28.07 18.89
CA ASN A 514 51.90 29.29 18.14
C ASN A 514 50.80 29.01 17.09
N SER A 515 50.23 30.05 16.48
CA SER A 515 49.02 29.96 15.64
C SER A 515 49.28 29.62 14.15
N ALA A 516 48.37 28.83 13.54
CA ALA A 516 48.20 28.74 12.08
C ALA A 516 46.86 28.06 11.70
N MET A 517 46.08 28.66 10.79
CA MET A 517 44.95 27.99 10.13
C MET A 517 45.43 26.81 9.27
N LYS A 518 44.71 25.66 9.27
CA LYS A 518 44.78 24.66 8.20
C LYS A 518 43.39 24.15 7.83
N LYS A 519 43.09 24.14 6.52
CA LYS A 519 41.78 23.80 5.95
C LYS A 519 41.56 22.28 5.93
N ILE A 520 40.31 21.87 6.13
CA ILE A 520 39.87 20.47 5.95
C ILE A 520 39.88 20.14 4.44
N LYS A 521 40.57 19.06 4.04
CA LYS A 521 40.44 18.49 2.69
C LYS A 521 39.32 17.45 2.66
N ARG A 522 38.24 17.73 1.91
CA ARG A 522 37.36 16.67 1.39
C ARG A 522 38.14 15.85 0.34
N ARG A 523 37.79 14.57 0.20
CA ARG A 523 38.41 13.61 -0.74
C ARG A 523 37.43 13.26 -1.86
N ASN A 524 37.96 12.78 -2.98
CA ASN A 524 37.25 12.13 -4.09
C ASN A 524 36.35 13.04 -4.95
N GLN A 525 36.97 13.85 -5.82
CA GLN A 525 36.35 14.45 -7.00
C GLN A 525 37.14 13.96 -8.23
N ALA A 526 36.82 12.76 -8.74
CA ALA A 526 37.61 12.09 -9.79
C ALA A 526 36.87 10.94 -10.52
N ILE A 527 35.60 11.13 -10.95
CA ILE A 527 34.90 10.19 -11.85
C ILE A 527 34.12 10.94 -12.96
N TYR A 528 34.63 12.11 -13.37
CA TYR A 528 34.18 12.80 -14.59
C TYR A 528 35.40 13.45 -15.25
N ALA A 529 36.04 12.69 -16.12
CA ALA A 529 37.00 13.16 -17.10
C ALA A 529 36.73 12.39 -18.40
N THR A 530 36.38 13.10 -19.46
CA THR A 530 36.09 12.58 -20.79
C THR A 530 37.39 12.35 -21.56
N GLU A 531 37.53 11.21 -22.23
CA GLU A 531 38.45 11.05 -23.35
C GLU A 531 37.63 10.59 -24.57
N ASP A 532 37.73 11.38 -25.63
CA ASP A 532 37.07 11.22 -26.92
C ASP A 532 38.15 11.39 -28.00
N GLU A 533 37.91 10.83 -29.19
CA GLU A 533 38.88 10.68 -30.30
C GLU A 533 40.11 9.78 -30.07
N ASP A 534 40.28 8.77 -30.95
CA ASP A 534 41.18 8.98 -32.09
C ASP A 534 40.75 8.14 -33.32
N LYS A 535 41.34 8.42 -34.48
CA LYS A 535 40.79 8.11 -35.82
C LYS A 535 41.60 7.09 -36.62
N VAL A 536 40.92 6.32 -37.48
CA VAL A 536 41.27 6.09 -38.91
C VAL A 536 39.98 6.04 -39.73
#